data_AF-A0A6G9SR67-F1
#
_entry.id   AF-A0A6G9SR67-F1
#
_cell.length_a   1.000
_cell.length_b   1.000
_cell.length_c   1.000
_cell.angle_alpha   90.00
_cell.angle_beta   90.00
_cell.angle_gamma   90.00
#
_symmetry.space_group_name_H-M   'P 1'
#
loop_
_entity.id
_entity.type
_entity.pdbx_description
1 polymer ?
#
loop_
_entity_poly.entity_id
_entity_poly.type
_entity_poly.pdbx_seq_one_letter_code
_entity_poly.pdbx_strand_id
1 'polypeptide(L)'
;MALASGTRRVYNRFYRNKATGGSYAPTPSQIEEYFVSQGFDAHNLSDEQFNQTVHHFSKGELSTVGKDSQATFNSKADANIFPENNQIVVSSADKQALVSTQSAALGFELSEQETIAIADNIDNVFADYSAFVTSVTSAITGYIAHKFDEIEEKLDSSGNDVRKYLADRNFRLNQKLVDYANNVKNIKSDTEEIRENLQTTKNVVLSRFQIK
;
A
#
# COMPACT_ATOMS: atom_id res chain seq x y z
N MET A 1 21.63 36.02 21.79
CA MET A 1 22.19 34.83 22.46
C MET A 1 22.17 33.67 21.47
N ALA A 2 23.29 32.97 21.30
CA ALA A 2 23.36 31.80 20.43
C ALA A 2 22.81 30.58 21.17
N LEU A 3 21.74 29.97 20.66
CA LEU A 3 21.21 28.71 21.21
C LEU A 3 22.22 27.58 21.02
N ALA A 4 22.34 26.72 22.04
CA ALA A 4 23.13 25.49 21.97
C ALA A 4 22.64 24.60 20.81
N SER A 5 23.55 23.84 20.21
CA SER A 5 23.32 23.05 18.99
C SER A 5 22.21 22.01 19.17
N GLY A 6 22.18 21.31 20.32
CA GLY A 6 21.13 20.35 20.69
C GLY A 6 19.77 21.01 20.84
N THR A 7 19.70 22.15 21.54
CA THR A 7 18.46 22.93 21.74
C THR A 7 17.90 23.38 20.40
N ARG A 8 18.77 23.90 19.52
CA ARG A 8 18.39 24.35 18.17
C ARG A 8 17.89 23.19 17.31
N ARG A 9 18.53 22.02 17.41
CA ARG A 9 18.16 20.81 16.66
C ARG A 9 16.75 20.35 17.03
N VAL A 10 16.43 20.28 18.32
CA VAL A 10 15.10 19.90 18.82
C VAL A 10 14.06 20.97 18.46
N TYR A 11 14.36 22.24 18.71
CA TYR A 11 13.44 23.34 18.39
C TYR A 11 13.04 23.37 16.90
N ASN A 12 14.01 23.23 16.00
CA ASN A 12 13.77 23.23 14.55
C ASN A 12 12.90 22.04 14.10
N ARG A 13 13.00 20.88 14.77
CA ARG A 13 12.17 19.71 14.48
C ARG A 13 10.68 20.02 14.71
N PHE A 14 10.35 20.67 15.82
CA PHE A 14 8.96 21.02 16.15
C PHE A 14 8.46 22.25 15.40
N TYR A 15 9.32 23.23 15.14
CA TYR A 15 8.95 24.41 14.37
C TYR A 15 8.59 24.05 12.91
N ARG A 16 9.28 23.08 12.31
CA ARG A 16 8.91 22.53 10.99
C ARG A 16 7.55 21.82 11.01
N ASN A 17 7.25 21.07 12.07
CA ASN A 17 5.97 20.38 12.23
C ASN A 17 4.79 21.36 12.48
N LYS A 18 5.03 22.53 13.07
CA LYS A 18 4.00 23.57 13.23
C LYS A 18 3.58 24.19 11.89
N ALA A 19 4.53 24.35 10.95
CA ALA A 19 4.24 24.87 9.61
C ALA A 19 3.35 23.93 8.76
N THR A 20 3.28 22.65 9.13
CA THR A 20 2.45 21.61 8.50
C THR A 20 1.17 21.28 9.27
N GLY A 21 0.79 22.11 10.26
CA GLY A 21 -0.48 21.96 10.99
C GLY A 21 -0.39 21.36 12.40
N GLY A 22 0.81 21.17 12.97
CA GLY A 22 0.97 20.74 14.36
C GLY A 22 0.64 21.83 15.39
N SER A 23 -0.03 21.47 16.49
CA SER A 23 -0.61 22.40 17.48
C SER A 23 0.40 22.99 18.49
N TYR A 24 1.49 22.28 18.81
CA TYR A 24 2.44 22.70 19.86
C TYR A 24 3.90 22.63 19.42
N ALA A 25 4.68 23.67 19.76
CA ALA A 25 6.13 23.70 19.60
C ALA A 25 6.76 24.22 20.91
N PRO A 26 7.61 23.43 21.60
CA PRO A 26 8.26 23.86 22.82
C PRO A 26 9.22 25.03 22.57
N THR A 27 9.32 25.94 23.53
CA THR A 27 10.27 27.05 23.48
C THR A 27 11.70 26.57 23.75
N PRO A 28 12.75 27.29 23.27
CA PRO A 28 14.13 26.91 23.53
C PRO A 28 14.44 26.76 25.03
N SER A 29 13.87 27.60 25.89
CA SER A 29 14.04 27.52 27.35
C SER A 29 13.46 26.24 27.95
N GLN A 30 12.30 25.78 27.48
CA GLN A 30 11.69 24.52 27.94
C GLN A 30 12.55 23.31 27.56
N ILE A 31 13.18 23.36 26.38
CA ILE A 31 14.09 22.30 25.92
C ILE A 31 15.36 22.29 26.78
N GLU A 32 15.92 23.46 27.10
CA GLU A 32 17.11 23.59 27.96
C GLU A 32 16.84 23.11 29.38
N GLU A 33 15.71 23.47 29.98
CA GLU A 33 15.28 22.96 31.30
C GLU A 33 15.17 21.44 31.30
N TYR A 34 14.60 20.86 30.24
CA TYR A 34 14.51 19.41 30.10
C TYR A 34 15.89 18.76 30.02
N PHE A 35 16.82 19.31 29.22
CA PHE A 35 18.19 18.81 29.15
C PHE A 35 18.90 18.85 30.50
N VAL A 36 18.77 19.95 31.24
CA VAL A 36 19.33 20.07 32.60
C VAL A 36 18.73 19.01 33.53
N SER A 37 17.42 18.74 33.45
CA SER A 37 16.76 17.73 34.28
C SER A 37 17.20 16.29 33.98
N GLN A 38 17.54 16.00 32.72
CA GLN A 38 17.97 14.68 32.28
C GLN A 38 19.51 14.51 32.29
N GLY A 39 20.25 15.57 32.62
CA GLY A 39 21.71 15.58 32.56
C GLY A 39 22.26 15.51 31.13
N PHE A 40 21.51 15.97 30.13
CA PHE A 40 21.96 16.00 28.74
C PHE A 40 22.86 17.20 28.46
N ASP A 41 23.89 17.00 27.66
CA ASP A 41 24.72 18.10 27.16
C ASP A 41 24.01 18.80 25.99
N ALA A 42 23.57 20.04 26.23
CA ALA A 42 22.89 20.86 25.24
C ALA A 42 23.75 21.16 24.00
N HIS A 43 25.08 21.04 24.09
CA HIS A 43 26.02 21.27 22.98
C HIS A 43 26.39 19.99 22.22
N ASN A 44 26.19 18.81 22.80
CA ASN A 44 26.55 17.54 22.19
C ASN A 44 25.50 16.46 22.49
N LEU A 45 24.34 16.64 21.87
CA LEU A 45 23.18 15.75 22.05
C LEU A 45 23.32 14.52 21.15
N SER A 46 23.33 13.32 21.74
CA SER A 46 23.27 12.07 20.98
C SER A 46 21.92 11.89 20.28
N ASP A 47 21.86 11.00 19.30
CA ASP A 47 20.62 10.75 18.56
C ASP A 47 19.54 10.09 19.43
N GLU A 48 19.92 9.22 20.37
CA GLU A 48 19.01 8.69 21.39
C GLU A 48 18.46 9.80 22.29
N GLN A 49 19.30 10.71 22.80
CA GLN A 49 18.87 11.82 23.66
C GLN A 49 17.96 12.80 22.90
N PHE A 50 18.26 13.03 21.62
CA PHE A 50 17.41 13.81 20.72
C PHE A 50 16.03 13.17 20.56
N ASN A 51 15.97 11.88 20.26
CA ASN A 51 14.71 11.16 20.05
C ASN A 51 13.88 11.08 21.34
N GLN A 52 14.51 10.87 22.50
CA GLN A 52 13.85 10.92 23.80
C GLN A 52 13.23 12.29 24.07
N THR A 53 13.96 13.36 23.78
CA THR A 53 13.47 14.73 23.95
C THR A 53 12.30 15.04 23.01
N VAL A 54 12.41 14.64 21.74
CA VAL A 54 11.33 14.80 20.77
C VAL A 54 10.11 13.99 21.21
N HIS A 55 10.27 12.78 21.70
CA HIS A 55 9.15 11.98 22.19
C HIS A 55 8.49 12.63 23.43
N HIS A 56 9.27 13.19 24.36
CA HIS A 56 8.76 13.91 25.53
C HIS A 56 7.84 15.08 25.14
N PHE A 57 8.29 15.94 24.22
CA PHE A 57 7.50 17.10 23.78
C PHE A 57 6.42 16.77 22.75
N SER A 58 6.50 15.64 22.05
CA SER A 58 5.45 15.18 21.11
C SER A 58 4.24 14.58 21.82
N LYS A 59 4.43 14.03 23.02
CA LYS A 59 3.33 13.51 23.87
C LYS A 59 2.65 14.59 24.72
N GLY A 60 3.07 15.86 24.57
CA GLY A 60 2.63 16.99 25.37
C GLY A 60 1.36 17.70 24.90
N GLU A 61 0.41 17.03 24.24
CA GLU A 61 -0.97 17.52 24.27
C GLU A 61 -1.55 17.15 25.63
N LEU A 62 -1.83 18.18 26.45
CA LEU A 62 -2.46 18.13 27.77
C LEU A 62 -1.51 18.00 28.98
N SER A 63 -0.82 19.10 29.30
CA SER A 63 -0.67 19.45 30.73
C SER A 63 -1.93 20.21 31.15
N THR A 64 -2.83 19.53 31.85
CA THR A 64 -3.55 20.17 32.94
C THR A 64 -3.16 19.47 34.21
N VAL A 65 -2.46 20.22 35.06
CA VAL A 65 -2.18 19.94 36.47
C VAL A 65 -3.44 19.37 37.13
N GLY A 66 -3.43 18.08 37.42
CA GLY A 66 -4.32 17.41 38.34
C GLY A 66 -3.47 16.74 39.40
N LYS A 67 -3.42 17.34 40.59
CA LYS A 67 -2.90 16.70 41.80
C LYS A 67 -3.75 15.44 42.09
N ASP A 68 -3.13 14.54 42.86
CA ASP A 68 -3.71 13.36 43.51
C ASP A 68 -3.63 12.05 42.72
N SER A 69 -2.58 11.27 42.99
CA SER A 69 -2.71 10.15 43.93
C SER A 69 -1.36 9.44 44.10
N GLN A 70 -0.87 9.46 45.34
CA GLN A 70 0.14 8.53 45.81
C GLN A 70 -0.40 7.10 45.70
N ALA A 71 0.34 6.22 45.03
CA ALA A 71 0.27 4.79 45.29
C ALA A 71 1.70 4.28 45.52
N THR A 72 2.09 4.35 46.78
CA THR A 72 3.29 3.73 47.34
C THR A 72 3.16 2.21 47.17
N PHE A 73 4.06 1.58 46.42
CA PHE A 73 4.37 0.16 46.62
C PHE A 73 5.85 0.03 46.98
N ASN A 74 6.07 -0.12 48.29
CA ASN A 74 7.30 -0.67 48.83
C ASN A 74 7.32 -2.17 48.55
N SER A 75 8.35 -2.66 47.87
CA SER A 75 8.90 -3.99 48.15
C SER A 75 10.41 -3.98 47.87
N LYS A 76 11.19 -3.86 48.95
CA LYS A 76 12.55 -4.40 49.00
C LYS A 76 12.43 -5.92 48.90
N ALA A 77 13.04 -6.50 47.88
CA ALA A 77 13.49 -7.88 47.88
C ALA A 77 14.68 -8.01 46.92
N ASP A 78 15.85 -8.19 47.53
CA ASP A 78 16.99 -8.98 47.07
C ASP A 78 17.48 -8.86 45.64
N ALA A 79 18.67 -8.24 45.53
CA ALA A 79 19.58 -8.40 44.42
C ALA A 79 19.92 -9.87 44.21
N ASN A 80 19.38 -10.46 43.15
CA ASN A 80 19.94 -11.60 42.47
C ASN A 80 20.13 -11.22 41.01
N ILE A 81 21.36 -10.81 40.69
CA ILE A 81 21.82 -10.54 39.32
C ILE A 81 21.88 -11.89 38.61
N PHE A 82 20.78 -12.28 37.99
CA PHE A 82 20.81 -13.19 36.84
C PHE A 82 21.04 -12.34 35.59
N PRO A 83 21.81 -12.79 34.60
CA PRO A 83 21.80 -12.12 33.30
C PRO A 83 20.39 -12.31 32.72
N GLU A 84 19.54 -11.30 32.89
CA GLU A 84 18.21 -11.23 32.29
C GLU A 84 18.38 -11.32 30.77
N ASN A 85 18.17 -12.51 30.21
CA ASN A 85 17.62 -12.58 28.86
C ASN A 85 16.20 -11.99 28.97
N ASN A 86 16.09 -10.66 28.83
CA ASN A 86 14.85 -9.88 28.88
C ASN A 86 13.97 -10.13 27.64
N GLN A 87 13.84 -11.39 27.25
CA GLN A 87 12.97 -11.78 26.16
C GLN A 87 11.53 -11.70 26.61
N ILE A 88 10.72 -11.02 25.81
CA ILE A 88 9.27 -11.01 25.98
C ILE A 88 8.68 -12.18 25.20
N VAL A 89 7.69 -12.85 25.80
CA VAL A 89 6.88 -13.88 25.15
C VAL A 89 5.50 -13.31 24.93
N VAL A 90 5.02 -13.33 23.69
CA VAL A 90 3.78 -12.68 23.29
C VAL A 90 2.74 -13.73 22.91
N SER A 91 1.50 -13.55 23.39
CA SER A 91 0.40 -14.47 23.06
C SER A 91 -0.15 -14.21 21.66
N SER A 92 -0.77 -15.22 21.04
CA SER A 92 -1.43 -15.04 19.73
C SER A 92 -2.54 -13.97 19.76
N ALA A 93 -3.24 -13.84 20.90
CA ALA A 93 -4.26 -12.80 21.07
C ALA A 93 -3.66 -11.39 21.04
N ASP A 94 -2.51 -11.19 21.70
CA ASP A 94 -1.82 -9.90 21.69
C ASP A 94 -1.27 -9.56 20.30
N LYS A 95 -0.78 -10.57 19.56
CA LYS A 95 -0.37 -10.40 18.15
C LYS A 95 -1.54 -9.96 17.29
N GLN A 96 -2.67 -10.65 17.35
CA GLN A 96 -3.85 -10.33 16.55
C GLN A 96 -4.41 -8.94 16.89
N ALA A 97 -4.51 -8.60 18.18
CA ALA A 97 -4.98 -7.28 18.62
C ALA A 97 -4.07 -6.16 18.12
N LEU A 98 -2.74 -6.35 18.19
CA LEU A 98 -1.79 -5.36 17.70
C LEU A 98 -1.79 -5.27 16.18
N VAL A 99 -1.90 -6.39 15.46
CA VAL A 99 -2.04 -6.40 13.99
C VAL A 99 -3.27 -5.61 13.57
N SER A 100 -4.43 -5.89 14.17
CA SER A 100 -5.69 -5.20 13.88
C SER A 100 -5.62 -3.70 14.18
N THR A 101 -5.03 -3.31 15.32
CA THR A 101 -4.91 -1.91 15.70
C THR A 101 -3.94 -1.16 14.78
N GLN A 102 -2.80 -1.76 14.46
CA GLN A 102 -1.79 -1.13 13.60
C GLN A 102 -2.26 -1.04 12.14
N SER A 103 -2.92 -2.07 11.60
CA SER A 103 -3.45 -2.02 10.24
C SER A 103 -4.50 -0.91 10.11
N ALA A 104 -5.42 -0.80 11.08
CA ALA A 104 -6.41 0.27 11.12
C ALA A 104 -5.75 1.65 11.22
N ALA A 105 -4.70 1.80 12.05
CA ALA A 105 -3.94 3.04 12.15
C ALA A 105 -3.21 3.42 10.86
N LEU A 106 -2.79 2.42 10.07
CA LEU A 106 -2.21 2.60 8.74
C LEU A 106 -3.26 2.83 7.64
N GLY A 107 -4.55 2.79 7.98
CA GLY A 107 -5.66 3.00 7.05
C GLY A 107 -6.08 1.75 6.27
N PHE A 108 -5.67 0.56 6.71
CA PHE A 108 -6.04 -0.70 6.09
C PHE A 108 -7.07 -1.43 6.95
N GLU A 109 -8.20 -1.78 6.33
CA GLU A 109 -9.20 -2.65 6.93
C GLU A 109 -8.87 -4.10 6.57
N LEU A 110 -8.36 -4.85 7.54
CA LEU A 110 -8.09 -6.28 7.39
C LEU A 110 -9.30 -7.08 7.85
N SER A 111 -9.64 -8.14 7.13
CA SER A 111 -10.59 -9.12 7.64
C SER A 111 -9.99 -9.89 8.83
N GLU A 112 -10.86 -10.58 9.58
CA GLU A 112 -10.45 -11.41 10.72
C GLU A 112 -9.45 -12.49 10.29
N GLN A 113 -9.72 -13.16 9.17
CA GLN A 113 -8.86 -14.21 8.64
C GLN A 113 -7.49 -13.67 8.21
N GLU A 114 -7.44 -12.48 7.63
CA GLU A 114 -6.18 -11.83 7.23
C GLU A 114 -5.37 -11.39 8.45
N THR A 115 -6.05 -10.88 9.48
CA THR A 115 -5.43 -10.53 10.77
C THR A 115 -4.80 -11.76 11.42
N ILE A 116 -5.50 -12.90 11.44
CA ILE A 116 -4.98 -14.17 11.95
C ILE A 116 -3.78 -14.63 11.12
N ALA A 117 -3.90 -14.63 9.79
CA ALA A 117 -2.83 -15.08 8.91
C ALA A 117 -1.54 -14.24 9.05
N ILE A 118 -1.66 -12.93 9.25
CA ILE A 118 -0.49 -12.06 9.52
C ILE A 118 0.08 -12.37 10.90
N ALA A 119 -0.77 -12.48 11.93
CA ALA A 119 -0.36 -12.78 13.31
C ALA A 119 0.37 -14.12 13.44
N ASP A 120 -0.05 -15.13 12.69
CA ASP A 120 0.56 -16.47 12.70
C ASP A 120 1.97 -16.49 12.11
N ASN A 121 2.30 -15.54 11.23
CA ASN A 121 3.63 -15.40 10.63
C ASN A 121 4.61 -14.57 11.49
N ILE A 122 4.15 -14.00 12.60
CA ILE A 122 4.97 -13.24 13.53
C ILE A 122 5.45 -14.19 14.64
N ASP A 123 6.75 -14.13 14.97
CA ASP A 123 7.35 -14.92 16.05
C ASP A 123 6.66 -14.68 17.41
N ASN A 124 6.90 -15.57 18.37
CA ASN A 124 6.30 -15.47 19.71
C ASN A 124 7.28 -14.94 20.77
N VAL A 125 8.55 -14.80 20.43
CA VAL A 125 9.62 -14.44 21.37
C VAL A 125 10.45 -13.30 20.79
N PHE A 126 10.61 -12.23 21.55
CA PHE A 126 11.31 -11.03 21.10
C PHE A 126 12.27 -10.53 22.16
N ALA A 127 13.33 -9.83 21.74
CA ALA A 127 14.30 -9.23 22.66
C ALA A 127 13.70 -8.08 23.51
N ASP A 128 12.70 -7.39 22.98
CA ASP A 128 11.94 -6.34 23.66
C ASP A 128 10.62 -6.03 22.90
N TYR A 129 9.80 -5.15 23.47
CA TYR A 129 8.55 -4.70 22.84
C TYR A 129 8.76 -3.91 21.54
N SER A 130 9.90 -3.25 21.36
CA SER A 130 10.20 -2.52 20.13
C SER A 130 10.45 -3.48 18.97
N ALA A 131 11.18 -4.57 19.22
CA ALA A 131 11.40 -5.65 18.26
C ALA A 131 10.08 -6.34 17.89
N PHE A 132 9.20 -6.58 18.86
CA PHE A 132 7.86 -7.11 18.61
C PHE A 132 7.03 -6.17 17.72
N VAL A 133 6.90 -4.89 18.08
CA VAL A 133 6.16 -3.89 17.30
C VAL A 133 6.71 -3.78 15.88
N THR A 134 8.04 -3.75 15.72
CA THR A 134 8.70 -3.69 14.42
C THR A 134 8.40 -4.93 13.57
N SER A 135 8.39 -6.12 14.17
CA SER A 135 8.02 -7.36 13.50
C SER A 135 6.56 -7.33 13.03
N VAL A 136 5.63 -6.85 13.87
CA VAL A 136 4.22 -6.68 13.49
C VAL A 136 4.05 -5.71 12.33
N THR A 137 4.67 -4.53 12.41
CA THR A 137 4.60 -3.55 11.32
C THR A 137 5.21 -4.10 10.02
N SER A 138 6.31 -4.85 10.11
CA SER A 138 6.94 -5.49 8.96
C SER A 138 6.05 -6.56 8.32
N ALA A 139 5.36 -7.37 9.15
CA ALA A 139 4.42 -8.37 8.67
C ALA A 139 3.21 -7.74 7.98
N ILE A 140 2.63 -6.67 8.56
CA ILE A 140 1.52 -5.93 7.95
C ILE A 140 1.94 -5.32 6.61
N THR A 141 3.06 -4.60 6.58
CA THR A 141 3.54 -3.94 5.36
C THR A 141 3.92 -4.94 4.27
N GLY A 142 4.57 -6.05 4.63
CA GLY A 142 4.88 -7.13 3.69
C GLY A 142 3.62 -7.79 3.11
N TYR A 143 2.60 -8.03 3.94
CA TYR A 143 1.32 -8.55 3.48
C TYR A 143 0.62 -7.60 2.50
N ILE A 144 0.61 -6.30 2.82
CA ILE A 144 0.00 -5.28 1.97
C ILE A 144 0.76 -5.16 0.65
N ALA A 145 2.10 -5.16 0.68
CA ALA A 145 2.92 -5.13 -0.53
C ALA A 145 2.59 -6.32 -1.44
N HIS A 146 2.54 -7.53 -0.90
CA HIS A 146 2.14 -8.73 -1.65
C HIS A 146 0.74 -8.61 -2.27
N LYS A 147 -0.23 -8.05 -1.53
CA LYS A 147 -1.59 -7.79 -2.06
C LYS A 147 -1.58 -6.80 -3.22
N PHE A 148 -0.75 -5.75 -3.14
CA PHE A 148 -0.60 -4.81 -4.24
C PHE A 148 0.05 -5.48 -5.45
N ASP A 149 1.12 -6.27 -5.26
CA ASP A 149 1.77 -7.01 -6.35
C ASP A 149 0.78 -7.95 -7.06
N GLU A 150 -0.05 -8.69 -6.31
CA GLU A 150 -1.10 -9.54 -6.90
C GLU A 150 -2.13 -8.74 -7.71
N ILE A 151 -2.51 -7.55 -7.23
CA ILE A 151 -3.48 -6.68 -7.92
C ILE A 151 -2.85 -6.15 -9.21
N GLU A 152 -1.59 -5.72 -9.17
CA GLU A 152 -0.84 -5.26 -10.34
C GLU A 152 -0.74 -6.37 -11.39
N GLU A 153 -0.38 -7.59 -10.99
CA GLU A 153 -0.32 -8.75 -11.89
C GLU A 153 -1.69 -9.06 -12.53
N LYS A 154 -2.76 -9.05 -11.74
CA LYS A 154 -4.13 -9.26 -12.25
C LYS A 154 -4.56 -8.16 -13.22
N LEU A 155 -4.18 -6.91 -12.94
CA LEU A 155 -4.48 -5.78 -13.81
C LEU A 155 -3.75 -5.91 -15.16
N ASP A 156 -2.47 -6.29 -15.13
CA ASP A 156 -1.67 -6.54 -16.33
C ASP A 156 -2.22 -7.71 -17.16
N SER A 157 -2.60 -8.81 -16.51
CA SER A 157 -3.23 -9.95 -17.15
C SER A 157 -4.55 -9.54 -17.83
N SER A 158 -5.40 -8.79 -17.12
CA SER A 158 -6.66 -8.27 -17.66
C SER A 158 -6.43 -7.38 -18.90
N GLY A 159 -5.44 -6.48 -18.84
CA GLY A 159 -5.04 -5.65 -19.99
C GLY A 159 -4.54 -6.47 -21.18
N ASN A 160 -3.84 -7.58 -20.94
CA ASN A 160 -3.42 -8.51 -21.99
C ASN A 160 -4.60 -9.25 -22.62
N ASP A 161 -5.57 -9.67 -21.83
CA ASP A 161 -6.75 -10.38 -22.33
C ASP A 161 -7.65 -9.47 -23.18
N VAL A 162 -7.83 -8.21 -22.78
CA VAL A 162 -8.53 -7.21 -23.61
C VAL A 162 -7.81 -7.01 -24.94
N ARG A 163 -6.48 -6.88 -24.93
CA ARG A 163 -5.69 -6.75 -26.17
C ARG A 163 -5.86 -7.96 -27.09
N LYS A 164 -5.79 -9.18 -26.54
CA LYS A 164 -6.02 -10.42 -27.30
C LYS A 164 -7.43 -10.47 -27.89
N TYR A 165 -8.45 -10.14 -27.09
CA TYR A 165 -9.84 -10.11 -27.56
C TYR A 165 -10.04 -9.14 -28.73
N LEU A 166 -9.47 -7.93 -28.64
CA LEU A 166 -9.54 -6.95 -29.73
C LEU A 166 -8.81 -7.43 -30.99
N ALA A 167 -7.64 -8.07 -30.84
CA ALA A 167 -6.90 -8.64 -31.96
C ALA A 167 -7.68 -9.77 -32.65
N ASP A 168 -8.26 -10.71 -31.89
CA ASP A 168 -9.12 -11.77 -32.43
C ASP A 168 -10.33 -11.20 -33.17
N ARG A 169 -11.01 -10.22 -32.55
CA ARG A 169 -12.18 -9.59 -33.17
C ARG A 169 -11.82 -8.87 -34.47
N ASN A 170 -10.69 -8.18 -34.52
CA ASN A 170 -10.21 -7.52 -35.72
C ASN A 170 -9.85 -8.55 -36.82
N PHE A 171 -9.17 -9.64 -36.46
CA PHE A 171 -8.88 -10.73 -37.38
C PHE A 171 -10.16 -11.34 -37.98
N ARG A 172 -11.15 -11.64 -37.14
CA ARG A 172 -12.44 -12.17 -37.58
C ARG A 172 -13.22 -11.20 -38.47
N LEU A 173 -13.16 -9.90 -38.20
CA LEU A 173 -13.78 -8.88 -39.05
C LEU A 173 -13.09 -8.80 -40.41
N ASN A 174 -11.76 -8.83 -40.45
CA ASN A 174 -11.00 -8.86 -41.69
C ASN A 174 -11.32 -10.11 -42.51
N GLN A 175 -11.43 -11.28 -41.87
CA GLN A 175 -11.83 -12.51 -42.56
C GLN A 175 -13.22 -12.38 -43.16
N LYS A 176 -14.20 -11.86 -42.41
CA LYS A 176 -15.56 -11.62 -42.92
C LYS A 176 -15.58 -10.65 -44.10
N LEU A 177 -14.72 -9.62 -44.09
CA LEU A 177 -14.61 -8.67 -45.20
C LEU A 177 -14.06 -9.34 -46.47
N VAL A 178 -13.04 -10.17 -46.32
CA VAL A 178 -12.48 -10.98 -47.41
C VAL A 178 -13.52 -11.94 -47.96
N ASP A 179 -14.23 -12.67 -47.10
CA ASP A 179 -15.29 -13.60 -47.50
C ASP A 179 -16.41 -12.87 -48.25
N TYR A 180 -16.81 -11.69 -47.78
CA TYR A 180 -17.78 -10.84 -48.47
C TYR A 180 -17.30 -10.40 -49.86
N ALA A 181 -16.05 -9.93 -49.98
CA ALA A 181 -15.48 -9.53 -51.26
C ALA A 181 -15.44 -10.68 -52.27
N ASN A 182 -15.09 -11.89 -51.81
CA ASN A 182 -15.11 -13.10 -52.63
C ASN A 182 -16.55 -13.45 -53.07
N ASN A 183 -17.52 -13.38 -52.17
CA ASN A 183 -18.93 -13.62 -52.50
C ASN A 183 -19.45 -12.63 -53.55
N VAL A 184 -19.12 -11.34 -53.43
CA VAL A 184 -19.50 -10.32 -54.42
C VAL A 184 -18.87 -10.62 -55.78
N LYS A 185 -17.60 -11.05 -55.82
CA LYS A 185 -16.94 -11.47 -57.05
C LYS A 185 -17.64 -12.66 -57.71
N ASN A 186 -18.03 -13.66 -56.90
CA ASN A 186 -18.76 -14.84 -57.39
C ASN A 186 -20.13 -14.44 -57.95
N ILE A 187 -20.91 -13.63 -57.23
CA ILE A 187 -22.22 -13.13 -57.70
C ILE A 187 -22.07 -12.38 -59.03
N LYS A 188 -21.01 -11.57 -59.19
CA LYS A 188 -20.74 -10.89 -60.46
C LYS A 188 -20.50 -11.89 -61.59
N SER A 189 -19.68 -12.92 -61.35
CA SER A 189 -19.41 -13.99 -62.31
C SER A 189 -20.70 -14.71 -62.71
N ASP A 190 -21.51 -15.15 -61.75
CA ASP A 190 -22.79 -15.84 -62.00
C ASP A 190 -23.75 -14.96 -62.81
N THR A 191 -23.77 -13.65 -62.53
CA THR A 191 -24.61 -12.68 -63.25
C THR A 191 -24.15 -12.50 -64.70
N GLU A 192 -22.84 -12.51 -64.95
CA GLU A 192 -22.26 -12.45 -66.30
C GLU A 192 -22.60 -13.72 -67.08
N GLU A 193 -22.47 -14.90 -66.47
CA GLU A 193 -22.86 -16.19 -67.08
C GLU A 193 -24.36 -16.22 -67.43
N ILE A 194 -25.24 -15.81 -66.50
CA ILE A 194 -26.68 -15.71 -66.77
C ILE A 194 -26.96 -14.78 -67.95
N ARG A 195 -26.25 -13.64 -68.04
CA ARG A 195 -26.42 -12.69 -69.15
C ARG A 195 -26.03 -13.34 -70.49
N GLU A 196 -24.91 -14.04 -70.55
CA GLU A 196 -24.46 -14.74 -71.75
C GLU A 196 -25.44 -15.84 -72.18
N ASN A 197 -25.95 -16.63 -71.22
CA ASN A 197 -26.96 -17.65 -71.46
C ASN A 197 -28.28 -17.06 -72.00
N LEU A 198 -28.73 -15.92 -71.45
CA LEU A 198 -29.92 -15.21 -71.93
C LEU A 198 -29.75 -14.67 -73.35
N GLN A 199 -28.58 -14.08 -73.67
CA GLN A 199 -28.30 -13.59 -75.03
C GLN A 199 -28.26 -14.74 -76.04
N THR A 200 -27.62 -15.86 -75.67
CA THR A 200 -27.58 -17.07 -76.48
C THR A 200 -28.99 -17.60 -76.73
N THR A 201 -29.79 -17.73 -75.66
CA THR A 201 -31.19 -18.18 -75.75
C THR A 201 -32.03 -17.25 -76.63
N LYS A 202 -31.89 -15.93 -76.46
CA LYS A 202 -32.56 -14.93 -77.29
C LYS A 202 -32.22 -15.12 -78.78
N ASN A 203 -30.94 -15.28 -79.12
CA ASN A 203 -30.50 -15.47 -80.50
C ASN A 203 -31.04 -16.77 -81.10
N VAL A 204 -31.07 -17.86 -80.32
CA VAL A 204 -31.67 -19.14 -80.72
C VAL A 204 -33.17 -18.97 -80.99
N VAL A 205 -33.90 -18.28 -80.12
CA VAL A 205 -35.34 -18.04 -80.33
C VAL A 205 -35.59 -17.17 -81.57
N LEU A 206 -34.88 -16.06 -81.74
CA LEU A 206 -35.05 -15.17 -82.90
C LEU A 206 -34.75 -15.89 -84.23
N SER A 207 -33.70 -16.70 -84.29
CA SER A 207 -33.35 -17.48 -85.48
C SER A 207 -34.43 -18.49 -85.87
N ARG A 208 -35.15 -19.08 -84.91
CA ARG A 208 -36.29 -19.98 -85.20
C ARG A 208 -37.47 -19.27 -85.86
N PHE A 209 -37.65 -17.98 -85.59
CA PHE A 209 -38.72 -17.19 -86.20
C PHE A 209 -38.31 -16.50 -87.51
N GLN A 210 -37.06 -16.65 -87.97
CA GLN A 210 -36.49 -15.94 -89.13
C GLN A 210 -36.62 -14.40 -89.06
N ILE A 211 -36.81 -13.86 -87.86
CA ILE A 211 -36.88 -12.41 -87.63
C ILE A 211 -35.43 -11.91 -87.57
N LYS A 212 -34.99 -11.19 -88.61
CA LYS A 212 -33.70 -10.48 -88.65
C LYS A 212 -33.77 -9.15 -87.92
#